data_AF-G8F4G2-F1
#
_entry.id   AF-G8F4G2-F1
#
_cell.length_a   1.000
_cell.length_b   1.000
_cell.length_c   1.000
_cell.angle_alpha   90.00
_cell.angle_beta   90.00
_cell.angle_gamma   90.00
#
_symmetry.space_group_name_H-M   'P 1'
#
loop_
_entity.id
_entity.type
_entity.pdbx_description
1 polymer ?
#
loop_
_entity_poly.entity_id
_entity_poly.type
_entity_poly.pdbx_seq_one_letter_code
_entity_poly.pdbx_strand_id
1 'polypeptide(L)'
;LVSLQVPEEQVLNAALREKLALLPPPARAPPPKPPGPGPDMTILCDPETLFYESPHLTLDGLSPLRLQLRPRPSEDTFLMHRTLRRWEA
;
A
#
# COMPACT_ATOMS: atom_id res chain seq x y z
N LEU A 1 51.00 -17.19 -1.65
CA LEU A 1 49.66 -16.84 -2.20
C LEU A 1 49.07 -15.79 -1.28
N VAL A 2 48.67 -14.63 -1.81
CA VAL A 2 48.08 -13.54 -1.03
C VAL A 2 46.57 -13.65 -1.18
N SER A 3 45.84 -13.81 -0.07
CA SER A 3 44.38 -13.79 -0.05
C SER A 3 43.92 -12.35 0.11
N LEU A 4 43.24 -11.79 -0.88
CA LEU A 4 42.63 -10.47 -0.80
C LEU A 4 41.18 -10.65 -0.32
N GLN A 5 40.86 -10.11 0.85
CA GLN A 5 39.47 -9.99 1.29
C GLN A 5 38.83 -8.84 0.51
N VAL A 6 37.85 -9.16 -0.32
CA VAL A 6 37.00 -8.16 -0.96
C VAL A 6 35.77 -7.96 -0.07
N PRO A 7 35.47 -6.71 0.34
CA PRO A 7 34.28 -6.45 1.15
C PRO A 7 33.01 -6.81 0.39
N GLU A 8 32.19 -7.69 0.98
CA GLU A 8 30.95 -8.20 0.36
C GLU A 8 30.02 -7.08 -0.08
N GLU A 9 29.93 -6.02 0.73
CA GLU A 9 29.05 -4.89 0.48
C GLU A 9 29.49 -4.05 -0.73
N GLN A 10 30.78 -4.03 -1.05
CA GLN A 10 31.27 -3.38 -2.27
C GLN A 10 30.90 -4.19 -3.51
N VAL A 11 30.99 -5.52 -3.42
CA VAL A 11 30.59 -6.42 -4.51
C VAL A 11 29.10 -6.32 -4.76
N LEU A 12 28.31 -6.31 -3.69
CA LEU A 12 26.85 -6.19 -3.76
C LEU A 12 26.42 -4.86 -4.38
N ASN A 13 27.02 -3.75 -3.94
CA ASN A 13 26.75 -2.43 -4.50
C ASN A 13 27.17 -2.32 -5.96
N ALA A 14 28.30 -2.91 -6.35
CA ALA A 14 28.76 -2.93 -7.73
C ALA A 14 27.77 -3.71 -8.63
N ALA A 15 27.36 -4.91 -8.20
CA ALA A 15 26.38 -5.73 -8.91
C ALA A 15 25.02 -5.02 -9.03
N LEU A 16 24.55 -4.37 -7.96
CA LEU A 16 23.31 -3.61 -7.96
C LEU A 16 23.36 -2.44 -8.96
N ARG A 17 24.47 -1.69 -8.98
CA ARG A 17 24.66 -0.60 -9.95
C ARG A 17 24.67 -1.10 -11.39
N GLU A 18 25.33 -2.23 -11.65
CA GLU A 18 25.33 -2.85 -12.98
C GLU A 18 23.92 -3.27 -13.41
N LYS A 19 23.14 -3.88 -12.51
CA LYS A 19 21.74 -4.25 -12.80
C LYS A 19 20.85 -3.04 -13.04
N LEU A 20 21.01 -1.98 -12.25
CA LEU A 20 20.26 -0.74 -12.43
C LEU A 20 20.62 -0.03 -13.75
N ALA A 21 21.88 -0.13 -14.21
CA ALA A 21 22.30 0.44 -15.49
C ALA A 21 21.64 -0.24 -16.71
N LEU A 22 21.16 -1.47 -16.56
CA LEU A 22 20.41 -2.20 -17.60
C LEU A 22 18.94 -1.80 -17.64
N LEU A 23 18.43 -1.12 -16.61
CA LEU A 23 17.04 -0.67 -16.61
C LEU A 23 16.88 0.50 -17.60
N PRO A 24 15.78 0.54 -18.36
CA PRO A 24 15.46 1.71 -19.17
C PRO A 24 15.40 2.96 -18.27
N PRO A 25 15.80 4.14 -18.78
CA PRO A 25 15.68 5.38 -18.04
C PRO A 25 14.25 5.50 -17.50
N PRO A 26 14.06 5.90 -16.23
CA PRO A 26 12.72 6.08 -15.69
C PRO A 26 11.97 7.02 -16.64
N ALA A 27 10.87 6.52 -17.20
CA ALA A 27 10.04 7.31 -18.09
C ALA A 27 9.70 8.61 -17.36
N ARG A 28 9.99 9.74 -17.99
CA ARG A 28 9.76 11.06 -17.41
C ARG A 28 8.29 11.09 -16.98
N ALA A 29 8.06 11.11 -15.66
CA ALA A 29 6.72 11.09 -15.13
C ALA A 29 5.95 12.26 -15.78
N PRO A 30 4.72 12.03 -16.26
CA PRO A 30 3.91 13.14 -16.74
C PRO A 30 3.83 14.21 -15.65
N PRO A 31 3.76 15.50 -16.03
CA PRO A 31 3.63 16.56 -15.04
C PRO A 31 2.47 16.21 -14.09
N PRO A 32 2.65 16.39 -12.77
CA PRO A 32 1.63 16.04 -11.81
C PRO A 32 0.35 16.79 -12.19
N LYS A 33 -0.73 16.03 -12.41
CA LYS A 33 -2.06 16.64 -12.55
C LYS A 33 -2.35 17.42 -11.27
N PRO A 34 -3.00 18.59 -11.35
CA PRO A 34 -3.49 19.25 -10.14
C PRO A 34 -4.33 18.24 -9.34
N PRO A 35 -4.18 18.20 -8.00
CA PRO A 35 -4.98 17.31 -7.19
C PRO A 35 -6.45 17.61 -7.50
N GLY A 36 -7.20 16.57 -7.87
CA GLY A 36 -8.64 16.70 -8.00
C GLY A 36 -9.26 17.07 -6.65
N PRO A 37 -10.55 17.43 -6.63
CA PRO A 37 -11.29 17.56 -5.38
C PRO A 37 -11.05 16.31 -4.54
N GLY A 38 -10.58 16.50 -3.31
CA GLY A 38 -10.39 15.40 -2.36
C GLY A 38 -11.72 14.72 -2.07
N PRO A 39 -11.70 13.47 -1.55
CA PRO A 39 -12.92 12.81 -1.12
C PRO A 39 -13.61 13.65 -0.05
N ASP A 40 -14.94 13.56 0.01
CA ASP A 40 -15.69 14.13 1.11
C ASP A 40 -15.22 13.46 2.42
N MET A 41 -14.66 14.24 3.33
CA MET A 41 -14.15 13.73 4.61
C MET A 41 -15.27 13.34 5.57
N THR A 42 -16.52 13.74 5.31
CA THR A 42 -17.68 13.37 6.14
C THR A 42 -17.98 11.87 6.07
N ILE A 43 -17.50 11.15 5.04
CA ILE A 43 -17.63 9.69 4.93
C ILE A 43 -16.97 8.94 6.11
N LEU A 44 -15.97 9.56 6.75
CA LEU A 44 -15.28 8.95 7.90
C LEU A 44 -16.13 9.00 9.17
N CYS A 45 -17.20 9.79 9.18
CA CYS A 45 -18.09 9.95 10.31
C CYS A 45 -19.29 8.99 10.27
N ASP A 46 -19.64 8.46 9.10
CA ASP A 46 -20.72 7.49 8.95
C ASP A 46 -20.16 6.06 8.86
N PRO A 47 -20.29 5.26 9.93
CA PRO A 47 -19.71 3.93 9.98
C PRO A 47 -20.35 2.95 8.98
N GLU A 48 -21.58 3.19 8.53
CA GLU A 48 -22.28 2.35 7.56
C GLU A 48 -21.77 2.59 6.12
N THR A 49 -21.09 3.71 5.90
CA THR A 49 -20.50 4.06 4.59
C THR A 49 -19.05 3.61 4.44
N LEU A 50 -18.46 3.03 5.50
CA LEU A 50 -17.07 2.62 5.49
C LEU A 50 -16.87 1.23 4.89
N PHE A 51 -15.97 1.17 3.91
CA PHE A 51 -15.53 -0.07 3.30
C PHE A 51 -14.11 -0.41 3.73
N TYR A 52 -13.81 -1.70 3.82
CA TYR A 52 -12.44 -2.20 3.99
C TYR A 52 -11.99 -2.88 2.71
N GLU A 53 -10.73 -2.64 2.35
CA GLU A 53 -10.02 -3.34 1.29
C GLU A 53 -9.01 -4.29 1.92
N SER A 54 -9.02 -5.57 1.51
CA SER A 54 -7.95 -6.48 1.90
C SER A 54 -6.72 -6.23 1.03
N PRO A 55 -5.50 -6.27 1.59
CA PRO A 55 -4.28 -5.95 0.85
C PRO A 55 -4.12 -6.84 -0.38
N HIS A 56 -3.64 -6.22 -1.46
CA HIS A 56 -3.16 -6.95 -2.61
C HIS A 56 -1.84 -7.63 -2.31
N LEU A 57 -1.81 -8.95 -2.44
CA LEU A 57 -0.58 -9.70 -2.58
C LEU A 57 -0.41 -10.02 -4.06
N THR A 58 0.48 -9.29 -4.73
CA THR A 58 0.98 -9.68 -6.05
C THR A 58 1.96 -10.83 -5.85
N LEU A 59 1.45 -12.07 -5.95
CA LEU A 59 2.25 -13.28 -5.97
C LEU A 59 2.35 -13.78 -7.42
N ASP A 60 3.56 -14.08 -7.88
CA ASP A 60 3.77 -14.76 -9.15
C ASP A 60 3.05 -16.11 -9.15
N GLY A 61 2.25 -16.36 -10.19
CA GLY A 61 1.48 -17.61 -10.35
C GLY A 61 0.07 -17.61 -9.76
N LEU A 62 -0.36 -16.55 -9.07
CA LEU A 62 -1.75 -16.39 -8.62
C LEU A 62 -2.48 -15.32 -9.46
N SER A 63 -3.75 -15.58 -9.77
CA SER A 63 -4.59 -14.60 -10.44
C SER A 63 -4.69 -13.32 -9.60
N PRO A 64 -4.59 -12.12 -10.21
CA PRO A 64 -4.78 -10.87 -9.48
C PRO A 64 -6.08 -10.91 -8.68
N LEU A 65 -5.97 -10.86 -7.35
CA LEU A 65 -7.14 -10.78 -6.49
C LEU A 65 -7.79 -9.41 -6.74
N ARG A 66 -9.01 -9.41 -7.29
CA ARG A 66 -9.79 -8.18 -7.46
C ARG A 66 -10.06 -7.58 -6.08
N LEU A 67 -9.77 -6.30 -5.89
CA LEU A 67 -10.29 -5.56 -4.73
C LEU A 67 -11.80 -5.66 -4.77
N GLN A 68 -12.35 -6.32 -3.77
CA GLN A 68 -13.77 -6.23 -3.48
C GLN A 68 -13.91 -5.32 -2.27
N LEU A 69 -14.48 -4.14 -2.51
CA LEU A 69 -14.98 -3.30 -1.44
C LEU A 69 -16.02 -4.11 -0.66
N ARG A 70 -15.73 -4.35 0.63
CA ARG A 70 -16.70 -4.97 1.53
C ARG A 70 -17.14 -3.98 2.60
N PRO A 71 -18.44 -3.86 2.88
CA PRO A 71 -18.93 -3.07 4.01
C PRO A 71 -18.26 -3.58 5.28
N ARG A 72 -17.74 -2.65 6.08
CA ARG A 72 -17.16 -2.99 7.37
C ARG A 72 -18.26 -2.95 8.43
N PRO A 73 -18.34 -3.93 9.34
CA PRO A 73 -19.26 -3.82 10.47
C PRO A 73 -18.96 -2.54 11.26
N SER A 74 -19.97 -1.71 11.47
CA SER A 74 -19.85 -0.43 12.21
C SER A 74 -19.34 -0.66 13.63
N GLU A 75 -19.72 -1.78 14.24
CA GLU A 75 -19.22 -2.25 15.54
C GLU A 75 -17.69 -2.41 15.57
N ASP A 76 -17.08 -2.93 14.50
CA ASP A 76 -15.64 -3.22 14.45
C ASP A 76 -14.77 -2.00 14.10
N THR A 77 -15.42 -0.85 13.88
CA THR A 77 -14.76 0.35 13.35
C THR A 77 -14.72 1.46 14.37
N PHE A 78 -15.77 1.65 15.16
CA PHE A 78 -15.84 2.73 16.15
C PHE A 78 -16.26 2.24 17.53
N LEU A 79 -15.40 2.50 18.51
CA LEU A 79 -15.73 2.33 19.92
C LEU A 79 -16.96 3.15 20.31
N MET A 80 -17.13 4.34 19.72
CA MET A 80 -18.26 5.23 20.01
C MET A 80 -19.61 4.67 19.53
N HIS A 81 -19.66 4.03 18.35
CA HIS A 81 -20.86 3.34 17.86
C HIS A 81 -21.26 2.20 18.81
N ARG A 82 -20.30 1.34 19.20
CA ARG A 82 -20.53 0.28 20.20
C ARG A 82 -21.01 0.84 21.54
N THR A 83 -20.44 1.97 21.95
CA THR A 83 -20.80 2.61 23.21
C THR A 83 -22.25 3.09 23.15
N LEU A 84 -22.62 3.91 22.15
CA LEU A 84 -23.99 4.38 21.96
C LEU A 84 -25.04 3.26 21.95
N ARG A 85 -24.81 2.19 21.19
CA ARG A 85 -25.73 1.05 21.11
C ARG A 85 -25.94 0.33 22.45
N ARG A 86 -24.95 0.37 23.35
CA ARG A 86 -25.10 -0.18 24.72
C ARG A 86 -25.93 0.71 25.64
N TRP A 87 -26.01 2.01 25.38
CA TRP A 87 -26.85 2.93 26.15
C TRP A 87 -28.30 2.94 25.67
N GLU A 88 -28.55 2.54 24.41
CA GLU A 88 -29.89 2.43 23.81
C GLU A 88 -30.63 1.13 24.17
N ALA A 89 -29.92 0.12 24.68
CA ALA A 89 -30.45 -1.20 25.07
C ALA A 89 -30.81 -1.26 26.56
#